data_AF-A0A420IFY6-F1
#
_entry.id   AF-A0A420IFY6-F1
#
_cell.length_a   1.000
_cell.length_b   1.000
_cell.length_c   1.000
_cell.angle_alpha   90.00
_cell.angle_beta   90.00
_cell.angle_gamma   90.00
#
_symmetry.space_group_name_H-M   'P 1'
#
loop_
_entity.id
_entity.type
_entity.pdbx_description
1 polymer ?
#
loop_
_entity_poly.entity_id
_entity_poly.type
_entity_poly.pdbx_seq_one_letter_code
_entity_poly.pdbx_strand_id
1 'polypeptide(L)'
;MPYSFTLPTTSSFAFSQFFSSDTHPSLPLAATTSRGVLRDTLKKHKRLPPAERASHLSSVLLSLENYIPYLTVIDRGLGSQLLDGNPVDVILKSTPIFKWRPTLSDNPVLGREIARIEVNSLEYEIYFTLSTLAYTHTLLSRSCLNPLYSLSTALPSLEQRTLAITTATKNLLLAGSIHEYLSTCCEQLSDLVPCIDLSQSTFKALSSLALAEATLLAVLKDDPYPALVVQDRNKMDKEWMIKSPEIPKVRANLFARLCLAAAEHTTNGLSLLNNVSSKGEGMISPHLLKYMEGLRKTSRGKACRFFAIGAELDGQIGTALAWLQAGMYELGIRLEDDSMKSLKKIKKGWEEKKEQKRIEKGTHWGTDAGSIEEERILDFMESKWSKINDTINAQIVPPIGPLMATMPLGRDIYSLKKFDPTSLDASVLLNLKSLEYDESFGLEKGSDEEDERKVRNKASPHIQSDYSERGNYY
;
A
#
# COMPACT_ATOMS: atom_id res chain seq x y z
N MET A 1 -7.60 5.59 4.03
CA MET A 1 -6.80 4.57 4.73
C MET A 1 -5.87 3.96 3.70
N PRO A 2 -4.52 3.98 3.84
CA PRO A 2 -3.61 3.61 2.75
C PRO A 2 -3.71 2.14 2.30
N TYR A 3 -3.20 1.74 1.13
CA TYR A 3 -3.29 0.35 0.65
C TYR A 3 -2.47 -0.66 1.48
N SER A 4 -3.02 -1.85 1.73
CA SER A 4 -2.35 -2.92 2.49
C SER A 4 -1.46 -3.78 1.60
N PHE A 5 -0.27 -3.30 1.25
CA PHE A 5 0.69 -4.07 0.45
C PHE A 5 1.10 -5.39 1.13
N THR A 6 1.32 -6.42 0.31
CA THR A 6 2.04 -7.62 0.74
C THR A 6 3.52 -7.43 0.41
N LEU A 7 4.38 -7.62 1.40
CA LEU A 7 5.82 -7.53 1.18
C LEU A 7 6.33 -8.74 0.37
N PRO A 8 7.12 -8.52 -0.69
CA PRO A 8 7.72 -9.61 -1.45
C PRO A 8 8.73 -10.37 -0.59
N THR A 9 9.09 -11.57 -1.05
CA THR A 9 10.07 -12.44 -0.38
C THR A 9 11.11 -12.89 -1.38
N THR A 10 12.34 -13.11 -0.90
CA THR A 10 13.48 -13.46 -1.74
C THR A 10 14.09 -14.82 -1.36
N SER A 11 14.94 -15.39 -2.22
CA SER A 11 15.72 -16.61 -1.94
C SER A 11 17.07 -16.29 -1.28
N SER A 12 17.88 -17.30 -0.94
CA SER A 12 19.33 -17.10 -0.75
C SER A 12 19.96 -16.59 -2.05
N PHE A 13 21.06 -15.85 -1.89
CA PHE A 13 21.97 -15.45 -2.95
C PHE A 13 23.33 -15.13 -2.33
N ALA A 14 24.43 -15.52 -2.99
CA ALA A 14 25.79 -15.27 -2.53
C ALA A 14 26.52 -14.37 -3.53
N PHE A 15 26.72 -13.09 -3.19
CA PHE A 15 27.36 -12.12 -4.08
C PHE A 15 28.79 -12.52 -4.43
N SER A 16 29.54 -13.16 -3.54
CA SER A 16 30.93 -13.58 -3.79
C SER A 16 31.09 -14.54 -4.99
N GLN A 17 30.02 -15.26 -5.37
CA GLN A 17 30.00 -16.13 -6.54
C GLN A 17 29.93 -15.36 -7.87
N PHE A 18 29.30 -14.18 -7.87
CA PHE A 18 29.01 -13.41 -9.07
C PHE A 18 29.83 -12.12 -9.16
N PHE A 19 30.32 -11.62 -8.02
CA PHE A 19 31.02 -10.35 -7.91
C PHE A 19 32.33 -10.52 -7.11
N SER A 20 33.34 -9.75 -7.48
CA SER A 20 34.57 -9.51 -6.68
C SER A 20 34.89 -8.03 -6.63
N SER A 21 35.74 -7.63 -5.69
CA SER A 21 36.29 -6.29 -5.63
C SER A 21 37.73 -6.37 -5.16
N ASP A 22 38.67 -5.87 -5.96
CA ASP A 22 40.08 -5.87 -5.58
C ASP A 22 40.38 -4.77 -4.55
N THR A 23 39.61 -3.68 -4.64
CA THR A 23 39.71 -2.53 -3.72
C THR A 23 39.04 -2.79 -2.38
N HIS A 24 37.96 -3.57 -2.34
CA HIS A 24 37.16 -3.87 -1.15
C HIS A 24 36.78 -5.37 -1.11
N PRO A 25 37.74 -6.29 -0.85
CA PRO A 25 37.52 -7.74 -0.97
C PRO A 25 36.35 -8.28 -0.15
N SER A 26 36.03 -7.64 0.97
CA SER A 26 34.95 -8.06 1.87
C SER A 26 33.56 -7.58 1.45
N LEU A 27 33.45 -6.69 0.46
CA LEU A 27 32.19 -6.08 0.02
C LEU A 27 31.14 -7.12 -0.43
N PRO A 28 31.45 -8.10 -1.32
CA PRO A 28 30.47 -9.12 -1.70
C PRO A 28 30.00 -9.97 -0.52
N LEU A 29 30.89 -10.30 0.42
CA LEU A 29 30.52 -11.08 1.59
C LEU A 29 29.61 -10.27 2.52
N ALA A 30 29.93 -9.00 2.78
CA ALA A 30 29.09 -8.11 3.59
C ALA A 30 27.69 -7.93 2.97
N ALA A 31 27.61 -7.74 1.65
CA ALA A 31 26.34 -7.66 0.93
C ALA A 31 25.53 -8.97 1.05
N THR A 32 26.19 -10.13 0.96
CA THR A 32 25.57 -11.46 1.14
C THR A 32 24.96 -11.60 2.54
N THR A 33 25.71 -11.22 3.57
CA THR A 33 25.25 -11.25 4.97
C THR A 33 24.04 -10.35 5.18
N SER A 34 24.11 -9.09 4.73
CA SER A 34 23.00 -8.14 4.84
C SER A 34 21.75 -8.60 4.09
N ARG A 35 21.91 -9.19 2.89
CA ARG A 35 20.80 -9.78 2.14
C ARG A 35 20.18 -10.97 2.86
N GLY A 36 21.00 -11.80 3.51
CA GLY A 36 20.55 -12.93 4.34
C GLY A 36 19.65 -12.46 5.49
N VAL A 37 20.06 -11.41 6.21
CA VAL A 37 19.27 -10.79 7.27
C VAL A 37 17.94 -10.26 6.74
N LEU A 38 17.95 -9.56 5.60
CA LEU A 38 16.73 -9.06 4.97
C LEU A 38 15.77 -10.22 4.59
N ARG A 39 16.29 -11.26 3.94
CA ARG A 39 15.51 -12.45 3.56
C ARG A 39 14.83 -13.07 4.77
N ASP A 40 15.58 -13.29 5.86
CA ASP A 40 15.06 -13.94 7.06
C ASP A 40 14.03 -13.07 7.76
N THR A 41 14.25 -11.75 7.77
CA THR A 41 13.30 -10.75 8.30
C THR A 41 12.00 -10.73 7.49
N LEU A 42 12.06 -10.75 6.16
CA LEU A 42 10.89 -10.83 5.29
C LEU A 42 10.14 -12.16 5.45
N LYS A 43 10.87 -13.28 5.54
CA LYS A 43 10.31 -14.62 5.77
C LYS A 43 9.59 -14.68 7.12
N LYS A 44 10.19 -14.10 8.17
CA LYS A 44 9.57 -13.97 9.50
C LYS A 44 8.32 -13.11 9.42
N HIS A 45 8.40 -11.91 8.86
CA HIS A 45 7.24 -11.00 8.73
C HIS A 45 6.05 -11.67 8.05
N LYS A 46 6.30 -12.41 6.96
CA LYS A 46 5.26 -13.16 6.24
C LYS A 46 4.59 -14.23 7.12
N ARG A 47 5.37 -14.96 7.93
CA ARG A 47 4.89 -16.04 8.81
C ARG A 47 4.18 -15.52 10.06
N LEU A 48 4.44 -14.28 10.48
CA LEU A 48 3.79 -13.70 11.64
C LEU A 48 2.26 -13.62 11.46
N PRO A 49 1.50 -13.86 12.55
CA PRO A 49 0.09 -13.57 12.60
C PRO A 49 -0.16 -12.10 12.20
N PRO A 50 -1.25 -11.79 11.47
CA PRO A 50 -1.52 -10.43 11.01
C PRO A 50 -1.51 -9.34 12.10
N ALA A 51 -1.86 -9.67 13.35
CA ALA A 51 -1.82 -8.74 14.48
C ALA A 51 -0.39 -8.33 14.90
N GLU A 52 0.60 -9.20 14.69
CA GLU A 52 2.00 -8.97 15.07
C GLU A 52 2.83 -8.37 13.93
N ARG A 53 2.28 -8.32 12.71
CA ARG A 53 3.01 -7.80 11.55
C ARG A 53 3.34 -6.32 11.67
N ALA A 54 2.44 -5.53 12.27
CA ALA A 54 2.62 -4.08 12.41
C ALA A 54 3.84 -3.73 13.26
N SER A 55 4.02 -4.39 14.41
CA SER A 55 5.17 -4.16 15.29
C SER A 55 6.50 -4.64 14.68
N HIS A 56 6.44 -5.61 13.75
CA HIS A 56 7.62 -6.12 13.05
C HIS A 56 8.07 -5.23 11.87
N LEU A 57 7.29 -4.23 11.45
CA LEU A 57 7.63 -3.37 10.31
C LEU A 57 8.93 -2.58 10.54
N SER A 58 9.21 -2.16 11.78
CA SER A 58 10.46 -1.44 12.11
C SER A 58 11.70 -2.32 11.87
N SER A 59 11.62 -3.62 12.12
CA SER A 59 12.71 -4.56 11.82
C SER A 59 12.90 -4.76 10.33
N VAL A 60 11.79 -4.79 9.56
CA VAL A 60 11.86 -4.83 8.09
C VAL A 60 12.54 -3.58 7.55
N LEU A 61 12.11 -2.39 8.00
CA LEU A 61 12.69 -1.11 7.61
C LEU A 61 14.20 -1.09 7.86
N LEU A 62 14.63 -1.43 9.07
CA LEU A 62 16.05 -1.46 9.43
C LEU A 62 16.85 -2.44 8.55
N SER A 63 16.32 -3.64 8.28
CA SER A 63 17.02 -4.59 7.41
C SER A 63 17.16 -4.11 5.96
N LEU A 64 16.18 -3.34 5.45
CA LEU A 64 16.26 -2.71 4.12
C LEU A 64 17.28 -1.57 4.11
N GLU A 65 17.22 -0.66 5.08
CA GLU A 65 18.14 0.47 5.22
C GLU A 65 19.60 0.01 5.40
N ASN A 66 19.82 -1.14 6.03
CA ASN A 66 21.15 -1.74 6.15
C ASN A 66 21.63 -2.39 4.85
N TYR A 67 20.75 -2.90 4.01
CA TYR A 67 21.11 -3.63 2.80
C TYR A 67 21.29 -2.72 1.57
N ILE A 68 20.41 -1.73 1.41
CA ILE A 68 20.42 -0.79 0.27
C ILE A 68 21.79 -0.15 0.02
N PRO A 69 22.52 0.36 1.04
CA PRO A 69 23.85 0.92 0.85
C PRO A 69 24.84 -0.01 0.14
N TYR A 70 24.81 -1.31 0.44
CA TYR A 70 25.70 -2.29 -0.21
C TYR A 70 25.34 -2.46 -1.69
N LEU A 71 24.05 -2.48 -2.03
CA LEU A 71 23.60 -2.52 -3.43
C LEU A 71 24.04 -1.28 -4.19
N THR A 72 23.87 -0.09 -3.62
CA THR A 72 24.29 1.18 -4.23
C THR A 72 25.79 1.20 -4.50
N VAL A 73 26.61 0.69 -3.58
CA VAL A 73 28.07 0.64 -3.74
C VAL A 73 28.50 -0.38 -4.81
N ILE A 74 27.87 -1.55 -4.85
CA ILE A 74 28.14 -2.55 -5.89
C ILE A 74 27.77 -2.00 -7.29
N ASP A 75 26.61 -1.38 -7.42
CA ASP A 75 26.12 -0.79 -8.68
C ASP A 75 27.06 0.31 -9.21
N ARG A 76 27.43 1.27 -8.35
CA ARG A 76 28.38 2.33 -8.70
C ARG A 76 29.78 1.78 -9.02
N GLY A 77 30.22 0.74 -8.33
CA GLY A 77 31.51 0.11 -8.56
C GLY A 77 31.59 -0.60 -9.91
N LEU A 78 30.48 -1.22 -10.37
CA LEU A 78 30.39 -1.79 -11.72
C LEU A 78 30.46 -0.72 -12.81
N GLY A 79 29.94 0.47 -12.54
CA GLY A 79 30.01 1.63 -13.43
C GLY A 79 31.33 2.41 -13.38
N SER A 80 32.33 1.94 -12.61
CA SER A 80 33.59 2.66 -12.33
C SER A 80 33.39 4.10 -11.83
N GLN A 81 32.28 4.37 -11.12
CA GLN A 81 31.97 5.70 -10.59
C GLN A 81 32.70 5.93 -9.26
N LEU A 82 33.13 7.17 -9.02
CA LEU A 82 33.76 7.55 -7.75
C LEU A 82 32.71 7.62 -6.64
N LEU A 83 32.98 6.95 -5.51
CA LEU A 83 32.20 7.05 -4.28
C LEU A 83 32.96 7.96 -3.31
N ASP A 84 32.46 9.16 -3.06
CA ASP A 84 33.10 10.18 -2.21
C ASP A 84 34.58 10.42 -2.56
N GLY A 85 34.91 10.42 -3.86
CA GLY A 85 36.27 10.60 -4.38
C GLY A 85 37.16 9.36 -4.29
N ASN A 86 36.69 8.25 -3.72
CA ASN A 86 37.40 6.97 -3.70
C ASN A 86 36.89 6.04 -4.81
N PRO A 87 37.79 5.45 -5.62
CA PRO A 87 37.38 4.42 -6.56
C PRO A 87 37.01 3.14 -5.80
N VAL A 88 35.80 2.65 -6.01
CA VAL A 88 35.41 1.28 -5.66
C VAL A 88 35.34 0.53 -6.97
N ASP A 89 36.23 -0.45 -7.13
CA ASP A 89 36.21 -1.32 -8.30
C ASP A 89 35.45 -2.60 -7.98
N VAL A 90 34.48 -2.95 -8.81
CA VAL A 90 33.68 -4.16 -8.68
C VAL A 90 33.68 -4.89 -10.01
N ILE A 91 34.07 -6.15 -9.97
CA ILE A 91 34.23 -7.02 -11.14
C ILE A 91 33.07 -8.00 -11.17
N LEU A 92 32.33 -8.03 -12.28
CA LEU A 92 31.30 -9.03 -12.57
C LEU A 92 31.96 -10.32 -13.08
N LYS A 93 31.90 -11.40 -12.31
CA LYS A 93 32.46 -12.72 -12.67
C LYS A 93 31.53 -13.50 -13.59
N SER A 94 30.23 -13.45 -13.31
CA SER A 94 29.19 -14.15 -14.07
C SER A 94 27.83 -13.47 -13.84
N THR A 95 26.86 -13.75 -14.71
CA THR A 95 25.53 -13.14 -14.62
C THR A 95 24.80 -13.57 -13.34
N PRO A 96 24.43 -12.65 -12.44
CA PRO A 96 23.76 -12.98 -11.19
C PRO A 96 22.33 -13.44 -11.46
N ILE A 97 21.84 -14.40 -10.68
CA ILE A 97 20.45 -14.87 -10.75
C ILE A 97 19.81 -14.68 -9.39
N PHE A 98 18.98 -13.64 -9.25
CA PHE A 98 18.22 -13.38 -8.05
C PHE A 98 16.82 -13.97 -8.18
N LYS A 99 16.22 -14.43 -7.06
CA LYS A 99 14.84 -14.93 -7.07
C LYS A 99 13.96 -14.16 -6.11
N TRP A 100 12.94 -13.50 -6.66
CA TRP A 100 11.95 -12.73 -5.91
C TRP A 100 10.55 -13.25 -6.14
N ARG A 101 9.69 -13.14 -5.14
CA ARG A 101 8.25 -13.39 -5.26
C ARG A 101 7.52 -12.07 -5.50
N PRO A 102 6.95 -11.85 -6.70
CA PRO A 102 6.10 -10.70 -6.98
C PRO A 102 4.82 -10.71 -6.12
N THR A 103 4.23 -9.53 -5.89
CA THR A 103 3.03 -9.38 -5.03
C THR A 103 1.91 -8.56 -5.67
N LEU A 104 2.18 -7.89 -6.79
CA LEU A 104 1.18 -7.11 -7.54
C LEU A 104 0.63 -7.86 -8.75
N SER A 105 1.33 -8.88 -9.22
CA SER A 105 0.86 -9.78 -10.28
C SER A 105 -0.40 -10.54 -9.84
N ASP A 106 -1.35 -10.72 -10.75
CA ASP A 106 -2.52 -11.56 -10.51
C ASP A 106 -2.11 -13.02 -10.33
N ASN A 107 -2.84 -13.71 -9.46
CA ASN A 107 -2.58 -15.11 -9.18
C ASN A 107 -3.70 -15.97 -9.78
N PRO A 108 -3.45 -16.63 -10.92
CA PRO A 108 -4.48 -17.40 -11.60
C PRO A 108 -4.91 -18.63 -10.80
N VAL A 109 -4.14 -19.04 -9.76
CA VAL A 109 -4.43 -20.24 -8.96
C VAL A 109 -4.85 -19.87 -7.55
N LEU A 110 -6.15 -19.95 -7.28
CA LEU A 110 -6.75 -19.78 -5.96
C LEU A 110 -6.06 -20.69 -4.93
N GLY A 111 -5.53 -20.08 -3.86
CA GLY A 111 -4.95 -20.78 -2.71
C GLY A 111 -3.50 -21.25 -2.87
N ARG A 112 -2.85 -21.03 -4.01
CA ARG A 112 -1.40 -21.19 -4.15
C ARG A 112 -0.70 -19.86 -4.07
N GLU A 113 0.56 -19.84 -3.65
CA GLU A 113 1.35 -18.61 -3.72
C GLU A 113 1.91 -18.40 -5.13
N ILE A 114 2.13 -17.14 -5.50
CA ILE A 114 2.84 -16.80 -6.73
C ILE A 114 4.26 -17.38 -6.65
N ALA A 115 4.70 -18.06 -7.71
CA ALA A 115 6.04 -18.61 -7.80
C ALA A 115 7.09 -17.48 -7.78
N ARG A 116 8.29 -17.78 -7.26
CA ARG A 116 9.40 -16.83 -7.42
C ARG A 116 9.79 -16.76 -8.89
N ILE A 117 10.05 -15.55 -9.37
CA ILE A 117 10.65 -15.31 -10.68
C ILE A 117 12.15 -15.19 -10.53
N GLU A 118 12.89 -15.58 -11.56
CA GLU A 118 14.33 -15.35 -11.67
C GLU A 118 14.56 -14.03 -12.39
N VAL A 119 15.42 -13.18 -11.84
CA VAL A 119 15.86 -11.92 -12.45
C VAL A 119 17.37 -11.90 -12.54
N ASN A 120 17.89 -11.55 -13.72
CA ASN A 120 19.28 -11.80 -14.09
C ASN A 120 20.16 -10.55 -14.07
N SER A 121 19.77 -9.52 -13.31
CA SER A 121 20.46 -8.24 -13.26
C SER A 121 20.42 -7.64 -11.85
N LEU A 122 21.44 -6.85 -11.51
CA LEU A 122 21.56 -6.17 -10.21
C LEU A 122 20.51 -5.06 -10.07
N GLU A 123 20.19 -4.39 -11.16
CA GLU A 123 19.17 -3.34 -11.24
C GLU A 123 17.82 -3.86 -10.76
N TYR A 124 17.43 -5.08 -11.17
CA TYR A 124 16.17 -5.67 -10.71
C TYR A 124 16.19 -6.09 -9.24
N GLU A 125 17.35 -6.48 -8.68
CA GLU A 125 17.51 -6.68 -7.23
C GLU A 125 17.34 -5.35 -6.47
N ILE A 126 17.90 -4.25 -6.99
CA ILE A 126 17.72 -2.90 -6.46
C ILE A 126 16.25 -2.50 -6.52
N TYR A 127 15.57 -2.72 -7.66
CA TYR A 127 14.18 -2.31 -7.84
C TYR A 127 13.24 -3.04 -6.90
N PHE A 128 13.40 -4.36 -6.75
CA PHE A 128 12.62 -5.12 -5.76
C PHE A 128 12.91 -4.65 -4.33
N THR A 129 14.17 -4.37 -4.00
CA THR A 129 14.55 -3.93 -2.65
C THR A 129 13.95 -2.56 -2.33
N LEU A 130 14.08 -1.58 -3.23
CA LEU A 130 13.52 -0.25 -3.08
C LEU A 130 11.98 -0.25 -3.14
N SER A 131 11.35 -1.07 -3.99
CA SER A 131 9.89 -1.20 -4.00
C SER A 131 9.39 -1.78 -2.67
N THR A 132 10.14 -2.72 -2.08
CA THR A 132 9.85 -3.27 -0.74
C THR A 132 9.97 -2.20 0.34
N LEU A 133 10.94 -1.29 0.24
CA LEU A 133 11.06 -0.14 1.12
C LEU A 133 9.85 0.79 1.01
N ALA A 134 9.41 1.11 -0.20
CA ALA A 134 8.21 1.92 -0.43
C ALA A 134 6.95 1.25 0.16
N TYR A 135 6.76 -0.06 -0.05
CA TYR A 135 5.66 -0.81 0.58
C TYR A 135 5.74 -0.78 2.10
N THR A 136 6.94 -0.91 2.67
CA THR A 136 7.16 -0.83 4.12
C THR A 136 6.74 0.53 4.67
N HIS A 137 7.08 1.64 4.00
CA HIS A 137 6.62 2.98 4.39
C HIS A 137 5.10 3.13 4.31
N THR A 138 4.44 2.62 3.26
CA THR A 138 2.97 2.64 3.19
C THR A 138 2.33 1.83 4.33
N LEU A 139 2.91 0.68 4.67
CA LEU A 139 2.44 -0.13 5.81
C LEU A 139 2.69 0.55 7.16
N LEU A 140 3.82 1.25 7.34
CA LEU A 140 4.08 2.07 8.52
C LEU A 140 3.07 3.21 8.64
N SER A 141 2.75 3.89 7.53
CA SER A 141 1.69 4.89 7.48
C SER A 141 0.35 4.31 7.92
N ARG A 142 0.01 3.10 7.48
CA ARG A 142 -1.21 2.41 7.97
C ARG A 142 -1.14 2.18 9.47
N SER A 143 -0.03 1.63 9.97
CA SER A 143 0.13 1.37 11.41
C SER A 143 -0.03 2.64 12.25
N CYS A 144 0.49 3.79 11.80
CA CYS A 144 0.32 5.07 12.47
C CYS A 144 -1.14 5.53 12.53
N LEU A 145 -1.94 5.23 11.50
CA LEU A 145 -3.33 5.67 11.39
C LEU A 145 -4.33 4.73 12.09
N ASN A 146 -3.99 3.46 12.30
CA ASN A 146 -4.89 2.47 12.89
C ASN A 146 -5.53 2.91 14.23
N PRO A 147 -4.80 3.55 15.17
CA PRO A 147 -5.38 4.03 16.43
C PRO A 147 -6.50 5.06 16.25
N LEU A 148 -6.54 5.80 15.14
CA LEU A 148 -7.59 6.80 14.88
C LEU A 148 -8.97 6.18 14.62
N TYR A 149 -9.02 4.88 14.31
CA TYR A 149 -10.23 4.18 13.90
C TYR A 149 -10.66 3.09 14.91
N SER A 150 -9.83 2.79 15.92
CA SER A 150 -10.13 1.79 16.93
C SER A 150 -11.25 2.28 17.86
N LEU A 151 -12.30 1.47 18.03
CA LEU A 151 -13.38 1.73 19.01
C LEU A 151 -13.15 1.04 20.36
N SER A 152 -12.09 0.23 20.48
CA SER A 152 -11.81 -0.54 21.70
C SER A 152 -10.99 0.25 22.74
N THR A 153 -10.52 1.44 22.37
CA THR A 153 -9.68 2.31 23.19
C THR A 153 -10.28 3.72 23.23
N ALA A 154 -9.88 4.52 24.22
CA ALA A 154 -10.19 5.95 24.21
C ALA A 154 -9.64 6.59 22.93
N LEU A 155 -10.35 7.60 22.42
CA LEU A 155 -9.89 8.32 21.23
C LEU A 155 -8.56 9.04 21.53
N PRO A 156 -7.64 9.07 20.57
CA PRO A 156 -6.36 9.75 20.74
C PRO A 156 -6.57 11.25 20.92
N SER A 157 -5.71 11.88 21.73
CA SER A 157 -5.72 13.34 21.91
C SER A 157 -5.47 14.07 20.58
N LEU A 158 -5.82 15.35 20.49
CA LEU A 158 -5.57 16.16 19.28
C LEU A 158 -4.08 16.17 18.89
N GLU A 159 -3.18 16.21 19.87
CA GLU A 159 -1.74 16.14 19.66
C GLU A 159 -1.32 14.77 19.08
N GLN A 160 -1.80 13.68 19.66
CA GLN A 160 -1.55 12.32 19.19
C GLN A 160 -2.09 12.10 17.77
N ARG A 161 -3.30 12.61 17.48
CA ARG A 161 -3.89 12.59 16.15
C ARG A 161 -3.02 13.34 15.14
N THR A 162 -2.60 14.56 15.49
CA THR A 162 -1.75 15.39 14.62
C THR A 162 -0.42 14.71 14.34
N LEU A 163 0.21 14.12 15.37
CA LEU A 163 1.46 13.38 15.23
C LEU A 163 1.30 12.14 14.33
N ALA A 164 0.23 11.36 14.54
CA ALA A 164 -0.08 10.18 13.75
C ALA A 164 -0.26 10.52 12.26
N ILE A 165 -1.09 11.53 11.96
CA ILE A 165 -1.36 11.98 10.59
C ILE A 165 -0.10 12.55 9.94
N THR A 166 0.68 13.35 10.67
CA THR A 166 1.93 13.94 10.15
C THR A 166 2.97 12.86 9.84
N THR A 167 3.11 11.87 10.72
CA THR A 167 4.04 10.74 10.54
C THR A 167 3.61 9.84 9.39
N ALA A 168 2.32 9.55 9.28
CA ALA A 168 1.74 8.80 8.18
C ALA A 168 1.98 9.51 6.83
N THR A 169 1.73 10.82 6.78
CA THR A 169 1.97 11.65 5.58
C THR A 169 3.44 11.60 5.15
N LYS A 170 4.39 11.74 6.09
CA LYS A 170 5.83 11.65 5.80
C LYS A 170 6.19 10.30 5.15
N ASN A 171 5.68 9.20 5.70
CA ASN A 171 5.92 7.87 5.15
C ASN A 171 5.35 7.71 3.72
N LEU A 172 4.12 8.19 3.46
CA LEU A 172 3.52 8.11 2.13
C LEU A 172 4.28 8.95 1.09
N LEU A 173 4.71 10.16 1.45
CA LEU A 173 5.51 11.00 0.56
C LEU A 173 6.85 10.36 0.23
N LEU A 174 7.48 9.69 1.22
CA LEU A 174 8.71 8.93 0.99
C LEU A 174 8.46 7.73 0.07
N ALA A 175 7.41 6.94 0.30
CA ALA A 175 7.02 5.85 -0.58
C ALA A 175 6.77 6.33 -2.02
N GLY A 176 6.04 7.44 -2.18
CA GLY A 176 5.82 8.08 -3.48
C GLY A 176 7.14 8.47 -4.16
N SER A 177 8.06 9.12 -3.43
CA SER A 177 9.36 9.52 -3.99
C SER A 177 10.23 8.35 -4.42
N ILE A 178 10.19 7.22 -3.70
CA ILE A 178 10.92 6.00 -4.07
C ILE A 178 10.34 5.41 -5.36
N HIS A 179 9.01 5.34 -5.48
CA HIS A 179 8.37 4.87 -6.71
C HIS A 179 8.64 5.80 -7.90
N GLU A 180 8.64 7.11 -7.68
CA GLU A 180 9.00 8.09 -8.72
C GLU A 180 10.44 7.88 -9.21
N TYR A 181 11.38 7.72 -8.28
CA TYR A 181 12.78 7.40 -8.58
C TYR A 181 12.90 6.12 -9.40
N LEU A 182 12.27 5.03 -8.96
CA LEU A 182 12.28 3.75 -9.69
C LEU A 182 11.71 3.90 -11.11
N SER A 183 10.64 4.68 -11.28
CA SER A 183 10.07 4.91 -12.60
C SER A 183 11.02 5.66 -13.53
N THR A 184 11.83 6.58 -12.99
CA THR A 184 12.85 7.31 -13.76
C THR A 184 14.00 6.38 -14.13
N CYS A 185 14.42 5.49 -13.23
CA CYS A 185 15.44 4.50 -13.52
C CYS A 185 15.01 3.53 -14.63
N CYS A 186 13.74 3.10 -14.65
CA CYS A 186 13.21 2.26 -15.73
C CYS A 186 13.25 2.93 -17.11
N GLU A 187 13.22 4.28 -17.21
CA GLU A 187 13.35 4.98 -18.50
C GLU A 187 14.75 4.82 -19.12
N GLN A 188 15.75 4.49 -18.29
CA GLN A 188 17.13 4.34 -18.71
C GLN A 188 17.46 2.90 -19.13
N LEU A 189 16.60 1.92 -18.82
CA LEU A 189 16.77 0.53 -19.26
C LEU A 189 16.06 0.25 -20.58
N SER A 190 16.75 -0.48 -21.46
CA SER A 190 16.22 -0.99 -22.73
C SER A 190 15.65 -2.42 -22.63
N ASP A 191 15.87 -3.11 -21.51
CA ASP A 191 15.60 -4.54 -21.38
C ASP A 191 14.12 -4.84 -21.16
N LEU A 192 13.73 -6.06 -21.54
CA LEU A 192 12.39 -6.60 -21.24
C LEU A 192 12.22 -6.72 -19.72
N VAL A 193 11.15 -6.11 -19.21
CA VAL A 193 10.83 -6.15 -17.78
C VAL A 193 10.42 -7.58 -17.38
N PRO A 194 11.00 -8.17 -16.32
CA PRO A 194 10.76 -9.57 -15.97
C PRO A 194 9.38 -9.82 -15.36
N CYS A 195 8.74 -8.80 -14.78
CA CYS A 195 7.37 -8.86 -14.31
C CYS A 195 6.72 -7.48 -14.18
N ILE A 196 5.40 -7.47 -14.14
CA ILE A 196 4.59 -6.23 -14.03
C ILE A 196 4.89 -5.40 -12.78
N ASP A 197 5.31 -6.05 -11.68
CA ASP A 197 5.70 -5.39 -10.43
C ASP A 197 6.88 -4.41 -10.62
N LEU A 198 7.71 -4.65 -11.63
CA LEU A 198 8.92 -3.86 -11.93
C LEU A 198 8.75 -2.95 -13.15
N SER A 199 7.53 -2.82 -13.69
CA SER A 199 7.30 -1.96 -14.84
C SER A 199 7.30 -0.48 -14.45
N GLN A 200 7.79 0.37 -15.35
CA GLN A 200 7.74 1.83 -15.19
C GLN A 200 6.31 2.33 -14.90
N SER A 201 5.33 1.80 -15.61
CA SER A 201 3.92 2.19 -15.48
C SER A 201 3.36 1.80 -14.10
N THR A 202 3.74 0.64 -13.57
CA THR A 202 3.41 0.24 -12.20
C THR A 202 4.02 1.22 -11.20
N PHE A 203 5.31 1.54 -11.31
CA PHE A 203 5.93 2.51 -10.39
C PHE A 203 5.29 3.90 -10.45
N LYS A 204 5.01 4.45 -11.64
CA LYS A 204 4.30 5.73 -11.79
C LYS A 204 2.89 5.69 -11.17
N ALA A 205 2.18 4.58 -11.33
CA ALA A 205 0.86 4.41 -10.73
C ALA A 205 0.91 4.34 -9.19
N LEU A 206 1.91 3.65 -8.62
CA LEU A 206 2.08 3.55 -7.18
C LEU A 206 2.57 4.88 -6.56
N SER A 207 3.41 5.63 -7.28
CA SER A 207 3.76 7.02 -6.94
C SER A 207 2.51 7.91 -6.86
N SER A 208 1.66 7.84 -7.88
CA SER A 208 0.37 8.56 -7.94
C SER A 208 -0.58 8.12 -6.81
N LEU A 209 -0.63 6.83 -6.49
CA LEU A 209 -1.46 6.31 -5.40
C LEU A 209 -1.00 6.86 -4.04
N ALA A 210 0.30 6.84 -3.76
CA ALA A 210 0.86 7.36 -2.52
C ALA A 210 0.58 8.87 -2.37
N LEU A 211 0.66 9.65 -3.47
CA LEU A 211 0.29 11.05 -3.50
C LEU A 211 -1.20 11.29 -3.22
N ALA A 212 -2.09 10.48 -3.81
CA ALA A 212 -3.52 10.55 -3.54
C ALA A 212 -3.83 10.31 -2.05
N GLU A 213 -3.25 9.25 -1.48
CA GLU A 213 -3.42 8.91 -0.07
C GLU A 213 -2.87 9.99 0.85
N ALA A 214 -1.68 10.52 0.58
CA ALA A 214 -1.09 11.63 1.34
C ALA A 214 -1.97 12.89 1.27
N THR A 215 -2.49 13.22 0.09
CA THR A 215 -3.38 14.37 -0.13
C THR A 215 -4.65 14.26 0.71
N LEU A 216 -5.25 13.07 0.82
CA LEU A 216 -6.41 12.84 1.68
C LEU A 216 -6.07 12.95 3.17
N LEU A 217 -4.83 12.65 3.59
CA LEU A 217 -4.40 12.88 4.98
C LEU A 217 -4.31 14.37 5.33
N ALA A 218 -3.98 15.23 4.37
CA ALA A 218 -4.01 16.68 4.57
C ALA A 218 -5.43 17.16 4.91
N VAL A 219 -6.45 16.57 4.27
CA VAL A 219 -7.86 16.83 4.55
C VAL A 219 -8.28 16.24 5.89
N LEU A 220 -7.94 14.97 6.15
CA LEU A 220 -8.28 14.27 7.39
C LEU A 220 -7.78 15.01 8.65
N LYS A 221 -6.67 15.73 8.53
CA LYS A 221 -6.06 16.47 9.65
C LYS A 221 -7.05 17.41 10.33
N ASP A 222 -7.78 18.22 9.55
CA ASP A 222 -8.71 19.23 10.07
C ASP A 222 -10.18 18.90 9.76
N ASP A 223 -10.48 17.70 9.27
CA ASP A 223 -11.84 17.21 9.04
C ASP A 223 -12.44 16.63 10.34
N PRO A 224 -13.46 17.27 10.93
CA PRO A 224 -14.06 16.83 12.18
C PRO A 224 -15.03 15.64 12.00
N TYR A 225 -15.62 15.46 10.82
CA TYR A 225 -16.73 14.52 10.64
C TYR A 225 -16.36 13.04 10.85
N PRO A 226 -15.19 12.55 10.41
CA PRO A 226 -14.73 11.19 10.72
C PRO A 226 -14.70 10.92 12.22
N ALA A 227 -14.20 11.87 13.02
CA ALA A 227 -14.17 11.73 14.46
C ALA A 227 -15.59 11.69 15.04
N LEU A 228 -16.49 12.58 14.60
CA LEU A 228 -17.87 12.63 15.11
C LEU A 228 -18.65 11.33 14.88
N VAL A 229 -18.55 10.75 13.69
CA VAL A 229 -19.23 9.48 13.37
C VAL A 229 -18.63 8.30 14.14
N VAL A 230 -17.34 8.37 14.48
CA VAL A 230 -16.66 7.39 15.33
C VAL A 230 -17.09 7.55 16.80
N GLN A 231 -17.19 8.79 17.30
CA GLN A 231 -17.63 9.14 18.65
C GLN A 231 -19.06 8.68 18.93
N ASP A 232 -19.99 8.92 18.01
CA ASP A 232 -21.39 8.47 18.12
C ASP A 232 -21.51 6.95 18.36
N ARG A 233 -20.52 6.18 17.89
CA ARG A 233 -20.45 4.72 18.06
C ARG A 233 -19.65 4.27 19.28
N ASN A 234 -18.80 5.13 19.83
CA ASN A 234 -17.94 4.77 20.95
C ASN A 234 -18.68 4.93 22.29
N LYS A 235 -19.18 3.80 22.82
CA LYS A 235 -19.87 3.77 24.13
C LYS A 235 -18.99 4.21 25.30
N MET A 236 -17.67 4.23 25.13
CA MET A 236 -16.71 4.61 26.16
C MET A 236 -16.36 6.10 26.12
N ASP A 237 -16.79 6.83 25.08
CA ASP A 237 -16.46 8.24 24.95
C ASP A 237 -17.38 9.12 25.82
N LYS A 238 -16.76 10.05 26.56
CA LYS A 238 -17.42 11.01 27.45
C LYS A 238 -17.34 12.44 26.92
N GLU A 239 -16.68 12.66 25.77
CA GLU A 239 -16.45 13.98 25.17
C GLU A 239 -17.58 14.47 24.25
N TRP A 240 -18.75 13.81 24.26
CA TRP A 240 -19.97 14.21 23.53
C TRP A 240 -20.44 15.66 23.79
N MET A 241 -19.86 16.33 24.79
CA MET A 241 -20.12 17.71 25.18
C MET A 241 -19.30 18.76 24.43
N ILE A 242 -18.28 18.38 23.64
CA ILE A 242 -17.44 19.35 22.91
C ILE A 242 -18.07 19.62 21.53
N LYS A 243 -18.52 20.86 21.31
CA LYS A 243 -19.05 21.30 20.01
C LYS A 243 -18.03 20.99 18.91
N SER A 244 -18.47 20.31 17.86
CA SER A 244 -17.64 20.01 16.70
C SER A 244 -17.02 21.29 16.13
N PRO A 245 -15.71 21.30 15.80
CA PRO A 245 -15.08 22.45 15.16
C PRO A 245 -15.81 22.83 13.87
N GLU A 246 -16.17 24.11 13.73
CA GLU A 246 -16.76 24.63 12.49
C GLU A 246 -15.68 24.74 11.42
N ILE A 247 -15.95 24.25 10.21
CA ILE A 247 -15.01 24.35 9.08
C ILE A 247 -15.24 25.72 8.41
N PRO A 248 -14.24 26.62 8.37
CA PRO A 248 -14.38 27.88 7.65
C PRO A 248 -14.63 27.64 6.15
N LYS A 249 -15.46 28.47 5.51
CA LYS A 249 -15.83 28.35 4.09
C LYS A 249 -14.65 28.17 3.14
N VAL A 250 -13.61 29.00 3.29
CA VAL A 250 -12.40 28.93 2.45
C VAL A 250 -11.72 27.55 2.56
N ARG A 251 -11.74 26.97 3.76
CA ARG A 251 -11.16 25.67 4.04
C ARG A 251 -12.01 24.53 3.46
N ALA A 252 -13.34 24.63 3.52
CA ALA A 252 -14.23 23.65 2.87
C ALA A 252 -13.98 23.59 1.36
N ASN A 253 -13.93 24.75 0.68
CA ASN A 253 -13.62 24.78 -0.76
C ASN A 253 -12.22 24.25 -1.09
N LEU A 254 -11.21 24.55 -0.26
CA LEU A 254 -9.88 23.97 -0.42
C LEU A 254 -9.93 22.44 -0.30
N PHE A 255 -10.58 21.91 0.72
CA PHE A 255 -10.70 20.46 0.95
C PHE A 255 -11.41 19.75 -0.19
N ALA A 256 -12.47 20.35 -0.74
CA ALA A 256 -13.13 19.80 -1.92
C ALA A 256 -12.13 19.64 -3.09
N ARG A 257 -11.30 20.66 -3.34
CA ARG A 257 -10.28 20.62 -4.40
C ARG A 257 -9.13 19.66 -4.11
N LEU A 258 -8.71 19.51 -2.86
CA LEU A 258 -7.70 18.50 -2.48
C LEU A 258 -8.24 17.08 -2.70
N CYS A 259 -9.50 16.82 -2.34
CA CYS A 259 -10.15 15.55 -2.60
C CYS A 259 -10.28 15.25 -4.11
N LEU A 260 -10.57 16.26 -4.93
CA LEU A 260 -10.57 16.11 -6.39
C LEU A 260 -9.16 15.82 -6.96
N ALA A 261 -8.12 16.47 -6.45
CA ALA A 261 -6.73 16.14 -6.84
C ALA A 261 -6.38 14.69 -6.49
N ALA A 262 -6.78 14.20 -5.31
CA ALA A 262 -6.58 12.79 -4.96
C ALA A 262 -7.32 11.84 -5.91
N ALA A 263 -8.54 12.19 -6.35
CA ALA A 263 -9.28 11.42 -7.35
C ALA A 263 -8.58 11.43 -8.72
N GLU A 264 -8.02 12.57 -9.15
CA GLU A 264 -7.26 12.72 -10.39
C GLU A 264 -5.98 11.86 -10.37
N HIS A 265 -5.17 11.94 -9.30
CA HIS A 265 -3.99 11.08 -9.11
C HIS A 265 -4.35 9.59 -9.19
N THR A 266 -5.44 9.20 -8.55
CA THR A 266 -5.91 7.80 -8.57
C THR A 266 -6.38 7.38 -9.96
N THR A 267 -7.04 8.29 -10.70
CA THR A 267 -7.47 8.06 -12.09
C THR A 267 -6.28 7.88 -13.01
N ASN A 268 -5.25 8.73 -12.87
CA ASN A 268 -4.01 8.62 -13.63
C ASN A 268 -3.32 7.28 -13.34
N GLY A 269 -3.20 6.90 -12.06
CA GLY A 269 -2.63 5.60 -11.68
C GLY A 269 -3.43 4.40 -12.24
N LEU A 270 -4.75 4.43 -12.18
CA LEU A 270 -5.60 3.38 -12.76
C LEU A 270 -5.41 3.27 -14.28
N SER A 271 -5.31 4.39 -15.00
CA SER A 271 -5.08 4.39 -16.44
C SER A 271 -3.75 3.71 -16.79
N LEU A 272 -2.70 3.99 -16.03
CA LEU A 272 -1.38 3.38 -16.20
C LEU A 272 -1.46 1.88 -15.98
N LEU A 273 -2.03 1.43 -14.85
CA LEU A 273 -2.16 0.01 -14.53
C LEU A 273 -2.98 -0.75 -15.59
N ASN A 274 -4.13 -0.21 -16.00
CA ASN A 274 -4.97 -0.83 -17.04
C ASN A 274 -4.24 -0.93 -18.39
N ASN A 275 -3.43 0.08 -18.75
CA ASN A 275 -2.63 0.05 -19.96
C ASN A 275 -1.59 -1.08 -19.93
N VAL A 276 -0.96 -1.35 -18.78
CA VAL A 276 -0.01 -2.48 -18.67
C VAL A 276 -0.72 -3.81 -18.88
N SER A 277 -1.91 -3.98 -18.31
CA SER A 277 -2.71 -5.20 -18.53
C SER A 277 -3.13 -5.38 -20.00
N SER A 278 -3.37 -4.29 -20.73
CA SER A 278 -3.74 -4.34 -22.16
C SER A 278 -2.59 -4.74 -23.08
N LYS A 279 -1.33 -4.52 -22.68
CA LYS A 279 -0.13 -4.85 -23.48
C LYS A 279 0.29 -6.33 -23.39
N GLY A 280 -0.42 -7.14 -22.60
CA GLY A 280 -0.09 -8.56 -22.41
C GLY A 280 1.12 -8.82 -21.51
N GLU A 281 1.64 -7.79 -20.82
CA GLU A 281 2.79 -7.87 -19.90
C GLU A 281 2.45 -8.51 -18.54
N GLY A 282 1.19 -8.94 -18.36
CA GLY A 282 0.67 -9.56 -17.16
C GLY A 282 -0.59 -8.89 -16.64
N MET A 283 -1.33 -9.58 -15.76
CA MET A 283 -2.50 -9.03 -15.10
C MET A 283 -2.12 -8.48 -13.73
N ILE A 284 -2.65 -7.31 -13.39
CA ILE A 284 -2.47 -6.71 -12.05
C ILE A 284 -3.50 -7.29 -11.11
N SER A 285 -3.12 -7.45 -9.84
CA SER A 285 -3.99 -7.90 -8.77
C SER A 285 -5.32 -7.14 -8.78
N PRO A 286 -6.46 -7.85 -8.92
CA PRO A 286 -7.79 -7.23 -8.88
C PRO A 286 -8.05 -6.47 -7.57
N HIS A 287 -7.38 -6.84 -6.48
CA HIS A 287 -7.52 -6.18 -5.19
C HIS A 287 -6.96 -4.75 -5.21
N LEU A 288 -5.82 -4.53 -5.87
CA LEU A 288 -5.24 -3.19 -6.02
C LEU A 288 -6.14 -2.31 -6.90
N LEU A 289 -6.57 -2.83 -8.05
CA LEU A 289 -7.45 -2.10 -8.97
C LEU A 289 -8.78 -1.72 -8.29
N LYS A 290 -9.39 -2.66 -7.56
CA LYS A 290 -10.62 -2.40 -6.80
C LYS A 290 -10.42 -1.36 -5.71
N TYR A 291 -9.29 -1.42 -4.99
CA TYR A 291 -8.98 -0.42 -3.96
C TYR A 291 -8.80 0.97 -4.56
N MET A 292 -8.02 1.10 -5.64
CA MET A 292 -7.82 2.39 -6.31
C MET A 292 -9.13 2.94 -6.88
N GLU A 293 -9.97 2.10 -7.49
CA GLU A 293 -11.29 2.55 -7.94
C GLU A 293 -12.20 2.98 -6.77
N GLY A 294 -12.14 2.27 -5.65
CA GLY A 294 -12.78 2.68 -4.41
C GLY A 294 -12.27 4.04 -3.93
N LEU A 295 -10.95 4.23 -3.89
CA LEU A 295 -10.31 5.47 -3.45
C LEU A 295 -10.70 6.65 -4.35
N ARG A 296 -10.78 6.45 -5.66
CA ARG A 296 -11.25 7.44 -6.64
C ARG A 296 -12.67 7.90 -6.31
N LYS A 297 -13.59 6.95 -6.12
CA LYS A 297 -14.99 7.21 -5.76
C LYS A 297 -15.12 7.89 -4.40
N THR A 298 -14.43 7.38 -3.38
CA THR A 298 -14.43 7.96 -2.04
C THR A 298 -13.88 9.39 -2.04
N SER A 299 -12.85 9.66 -2.83
CA SER A 299 -12.29 11.01 -2.97
C SER A 299 -13.30 11.98 -3.62
N ARG A 300 -14.02 11.55 -4.67
CA ARG A 300 -15.08 12.36 -5.28
C ARG A 300 -16.27 12.55 -4.34
N GLY A 301 -16.68 11.53 -3.60
CA GLY A 301 -17.70 11.61 -2.55
C GLY A 301 -17.34 12.64 -1.48
N LYS A 302 -16.10 12.60 -0.96
CA LYS A 302 -15.58 13.60 -0.02
C LYS A 302 -15.60 15.02 -0.59
N ALA A 303 -15.23 15.18 -1.87
CA ALA A 303 -15.31 16.49 -2.52
C ALA A 303 -16.74 17.03 -2.54
N CYS A 304 -17.71 16.20 -2.91
CA CYS A 304 -19.13 16.55 -2.88
C CYS A 304 -19.58 16.99 -1.48
N ARG A 305 -19.19 16.24 -0.44
CA ARG A 305 -19.48 16.60 0.96
C ARG A 305 -18.94 17.99 1.30
N PHE A 306 -17.71 18.32 0.91
CA PHE A 306 -17.14 19.63 1.19
C PHE A 306 -17.78 20.76 0.38
N PHE A 307 -18.22 20.53 -0.86
CA PHE A 307 -19.07 21.48 -1.58
C PHE A 307 -20.42 21.66 -0.89
N ALA A 308 -20.99 20.59 -0.34
CA ALA A 308 -22.23 20.66 0.44
C ALA A 308 -22.07 21.54 1.68
N ILE A 309 -20.96 21.41 2.41
CA ILE A 309 -20.61 22.29 3.54
C ILE A 309 -20.47 23.73 3.08
N GLY A 310 -19.78 23.97 1.96
CA GLY A 310 -19.67 25.31 1.37
C GLY A 310 -21.03 25.94 1.05
N ALA A 311 -21.96 25.16 0.47
CA ALA A 311 -23.31 25.61 0.14
C ALA A 311 -24.17 25.85 1.39
N GLU A 312 -24.03 25.02 2.42
CA GLU A 312 -24.73 25.20 3.70
C GLU A 312 -24.31 26.48 4.41
N LEU A 313 -23.00 26.77 4.42
CA LEU A 313 -22.46 28.03 4.95
C LEU A 313 -22.96 29.27 4.19
N ASP A 314 -23.39 29.10 2.93
CA ASP A 314 -24.02 30.14 2.11
C ASP A 314 -25.54 30.21 2.28
N GLY A 315 -26.11 29.42 3.21
CA GLY A 315 -27.54 29.34 3.46
C GLY A 315 -28.31 28.59 2.36
N GLN A 316 -27.62 27.92 1.42
CA GLN A 316 -28.22 27.17 0.32
C GLN A 316 -28.37 25.69 0.68
N ILE A 317 -29.25 25.39 1.64
CA ILE A 317 -29.49 24.02 2.12
C ILE A 317 -29.99 23.10 0.99
N GLY A 318 -30.82 23.61 0.07
CA GLY A 318 -31.28 22.82 -1.09
C GLY A 318 -30.10 22.34 -1.94
N THR A 319 -29.18 23.25 -2.28
CA THR A 319 -27.94 22.93 -3.01
C THR A 319 -27.02 22.01 -2.21
N ALA A 320 -26.92 22.21 -0.89
CA ALA A 320 -26.14 21.35 -0.01
C ALA A 320 -26.65 19.89 -0.04
N LEU A 321 -27.97 19.69 0.05
CA LEU A 321 -28.58 18.36 -0.07
C LEU A 321 -28.32 17.72 -1.43
N ALA A 322 -28.39 18.48 -2.52
CA ALA A 322 -28.05 17.98 -3.85
C ALA A 322 -26.58 17.55 -3.96
N TRP A 323 -25.65 18.27 -3.33
CA TRP A 323 -24.24 17.84 -3.26
C TRP A 323 -24.07 16.56 -2.44
N LEU A 324 -24.79 16.38 -1.32
CA LEU A 324 -24.75 15.13 -0.57
C LEU A 324 -25.27 13.94 -1.41
N GLN A 325 -26.37 14.14 -2.14
CA GLN A 325 -26.90 13.14 -3.08
C GLN A 325 -25.91 12.82 -4.21
N ALA A 326 -25.22 13.83 -4.74
CA ALA A 326 -24.14 13.64 -5.71
C ALA A 326 -22.98 12.83 -5.11
N GLY A 327 -22.64 13.08 -3.84
CA GLY A 327 -21.62 12.31 -3.12
C GLY A 327 -21.99 10.83 -2.97
N MET A 328 -23.24 10.53 -2.62
CA MET A 328 -23.76 9.16 -2.57
C MET A 328 -23.71 8.48 -3.96
N TYR A 329 -24.10 9.23 -5.00
CA TYR A 329 -24.01 8.74 -6.38
C TYR A 329 -22.57 8.40 -6.79
N GLU A 330 -21.59 9.25 -6.45
CA GLU A 330 -20.16 9.01 -6.71
C GLU A 330 -19.62 7.78 -5.98
N LEU A 331 -20.10 7.49 -4.77
CA LEU A 331 -19.80 6.25 -4.06
C LEU A 331 -20.43 5.00 -4.71
N GLY A 332 -21.28 5.18 -5.71
CA GLY A 332 -22.03 4.10 -6.36
C GLY A 332 -23.28 3.68 -5.60
N ILE A 333 -23.74 4.50 -4.65
CA ILE A 333 -24.95 4.25 -3.87
C ILE A 333 -26.13 4.80 -4.68
N ARG A 334 -26.93 3.90 -5.25
CA ARG A 334 -28.17 4.28 -5.93
C ARG A 334 -29.24 4.67 -4.91
N LEU A 335 -29.76 5.89 -5.04
CA LEU A 335 -30.94 6.39 -4.35
C LEU A 335 -32.20 5.76 -4.97
N GLU A 336 -32.53 4.51 -4.63
CA GLU A 336 -33.71 3.78 -5.18
C GLU A 336 -34.54 3.07 -4.08
N ASP A 337 -35.83 2.86 -4.41
CA ASP A 337 -37.04 2.48 -3.64
C ASP A 337 -36.95 1.84 -2.25
N ASP A 338 -37.91 2.23 -1.40
CA ASP A 338 -38.08 1.90 0.02
C ASP A 338 -38.00 0.40 0.37
N SER A 339 -38.34 -0.50 -0.55
CA SER A 339 -38.36 -1.96 -0.32
C SER A 339 -36.96 -2.58 -0.26
N MET A 340 -35.98 -2.04 -0.99
CA MET A 340 -34.59 -2.53 -0.98
C MET A 340 -33.75 -1.90 0.13
N LYS A 341 -34.24 -0.85 0.80
CA LYS A 341 -33.52 -0.17 1.89
C LYS A 341 -33.28 -1.10 3.09
N SER A 342 -34.24 -1.97 3.43
CA SER A 342 -34.13 -2.86 4.60
C SER A 342 -33.04 -3.94 4.42
N LEU A 343 -33.00 -4.60 3.25
CA LEU A 343 -31.98 -5.61 2.94
C LEU A 343 -30.57 -5.00 2.81
N LYS A 344 -30.45 -3.81 2.19
CA LYS A 344 -29.19 -3.07 2.13
C LYS A 344 -28.71 -2.63 3.52
N LYS A 345 -29.60 -2.19 4.41
CA LYS A 345 -29.27 -1.85 5.81
C LYS A 345 -28.74 -3.04 6.60
N ILE A 346 -29.29 -4.25 6.41
CA ILE A 346 -28.80 -5.47 7.06
C ILE A 346 -27.42 -5.87 6.52
N LYS A 347 -27.23 -5.85 5.19
CA LYS A 347 -25.94 -6.14 4.56
C LYS A 347 -24.87 -5.14 4.99
N LYS A 348 -25.22 -3.85 5.03
CA LYS A 348 -24.40 -2.75 5.56
C LYS A 348 -23.98 -3.04 6.99
N GLY A 349 -24.93 -3.29 7.90
CA GLY A 349 -24.61 -3.59 9.30
C GLY A 349 -23.69 -4.81 9.49
N TRP A 350 -23.71 -5.78 8.57
CA TRP A 350 -22.79 -6.92 8.61
C TRP A 350 -21.39 -6.57 8.09
N GLU A 351 -21.27 -5.88 6.95
CA GLU A 351 -20.01 -5.40 6.39
C GLU A 351 -19.31 -4.44 7.37
N GLU A 352 -20.07 -3.60 8.05
CA GLU A 352 -19.59 -2.70 9.10
C GLU A 352 -19.03 -3.45 10.32
N LYS A 353 -19.74 -4.49 10.80
CA LYS A 353 -19.24 -5.34 11.89
C LYS A 353 -17.96 -6.09 11.48
N LYS A 354 -17.86 -6.47 10.21
CA LYS A 354 -16.68 -7.14 9.67
C LYS A 354 -15.49 -6.17 9.59
N GLU A 355 -15.72 -4.95 9.13
CA GLU A 355 -14.68 -3.92 9.06
C GLU A 355 -14.24 -3.47 10.46
N GLN A 356 -15.18 -3.33 11.40
CA GLN A 356 -14.85 -3.05 12.80
C GLN A 356 -13.92 -4.11 13.38
N LYS A 357 -14.26 -5.40 13.19
CA LYS A 357 -13.39 -6.51 13.63
C LYS A 357 -12.02 -6.49 12.95
N ARG A 358 -11.91 -6.01 11.72
CA ARG A 358 -10.63 -5.89 10.99
C ARG A 358 -9.79 -4.75 11.54
N ILE A 359 -10.41 -3.61 11.82
CA ILE A 359 -9.75 -2.45 12.45
C ILE A 359 -9.20 -2.84 13.82
N GLU A 360 -10.02 -3.48 14.66
CA GLU A 360 -9.65 -3.95 16.01
C GLU A 360 -8.50 -4.95 15.99
N LYS A 361 -8.50 -5.86 15.01
CA LYS A 361 -7.40 -6.83 14.85
C LYS A 361 -6.18 -6.22 14.14
N GLY A 362 -6.29 -5.03 13.57
CA GLY A 362 -5.27 -4.41 12.71
C GLY A 362 -5.08 -5.14 11.37
N THR A 363 -5.98 -6.04 10.99
CA THR A 363 -5.80 -6.97 9.86
C THR A 363 -6.65 -6.58 8.65
N HIS A 364 -6.04 -6.29 7.50
CA HIS A 364 -6.76 -6.03 6.24
C HIS A 364 -7.91 -5.02 6.38
N TRP A 365 -7.72 -3.99 7.22
CA TRP A 365 -8.65 -2.88 7.36
C TRP A 365 -8.40 -1.82 6.29
N GLY A 366 -9.42 -1.04 5.95
CA GLY A 366 -9.39 -0.05 4.88
C GLY A 366 -9.40 -0.63 3.47
N THR A 367 -9.85 -1.88 3.30
CA THR A 367 -9.99 -2.50 1.97
C THR A 367 -11.07 -1.84 1.09
N ASP A 368 -11.97 -1.08 1.71
CA ASP A 368 -13.02 -0.29 1.09
C ASP A 368 -12.56 1.13 0.72
N ALA A 369 -11.27 1.45 0.90
CA ALA A 369 -10.69 2.77 0.65
C ALA A 369 -11.34 3.93 1.42
N GLY A 370 -12.07 3.64 2.51
CA GLY A 370 -12.80 4.62 3.32
C GLY A 370 -14.22 4.92 2.81
N SER A 371 -14.74 4.13 1.86
CA SER A 371 -16.10 4.29 1.34
C SER A 371 -17.17 4.14 2.41
N ILE A 372 -17.03 3.18 3.33
CA ILE A 372 -18.02 2.91 4.38
C ILE A 372 -18.07 4.07 5.38
N GLU A 373 -16.90 4.62 5.72
CA GLU A 373 -16.81 5.80 6.59
C GLU A 373 -17.48 7.02 5.93
N GLU A 374 -17.15 7.27 4.66
CA GLU A 374 -17.71 8.42 3.95
C GLU A 374 -19.22 8.33 3.76
N GLU A 375 -19.74 7.14 3.42
CA GLU A 375 -21.19 6.89 3.33
C GLU A 375 -21.91 7.29 4.63
N ARG A 376 -21.36 6.92 5.80
CA ARG A 376 -21.98 7.27 7.08
C ARG A 376 -21.98 8.77 7.35
N ILE A 377 -20.92 9.45 6.96
CA ILE A 377 -20.84 10.90 7.15
C ILE A 377 -21.88 11.59 6.26
N LEU A 378 -22.00 11.16 5.01
CA LEU A 378 -23.02 11.66 4.10
C LEU A 378 -24.44 11.38 4.62
N ASP A 379 -24.72 10.17 5.11
CA ASP A 379 -26.02 9.81 5.71
C ASP A 379 -26.36 10.69 6.93
N PHE A 380 -25.37 10.90 7.81
CA PHE A 380 -25.52 11.73 9.00
C PHE A 380 -25.87 13.18 8.62
N MET A 381 -25.16 13.75 7.65
CA MET A 381 -25.37 15.11 7.18
C MET A 381 -26.69 15.26 6.43
N GLU A 382 -27.05 14.29 5.57
CA GLU A 382 -28.30 14.30 4.81
C GLU A 382 -29.51 14.27 5.75
N SER A 383 -29.52 13.35 6.73
CA SER A 383 -30.58 13.27 7.73
C SER A 383 -30.75 14.56 8.52
N LYS A 384 -29.64 15.20 8.90
CA LYS A 384 -29.66 16.47 9.62
C LYS A 384 -30.19 17.61 8.76
N TRP A 385 -29.66 17.77 7.55
CA TRP A 385 -29.99 18.91 6.69
C TRP A 385 -31.34 18.75 6.00
N SER A 386 -31.82 17.53 5.74
CA SER A 386 -33.20 17.30 5.25
C SER A 386 -34.20 17.79 6.28
N LYS A 387 -34.05 17.40 7.56
CA LYS A 387 -34.93 17.88 8.63
C LYS A 387 -34.94 19.39 8.73
N ILE A 388 -33.77 20.04 8.67
CA ILE A 388 -33.67 21.51 8.71
C ILE A 388 -34.36 22.13 7.49
N ASN A 389 -34.17 21.56 6.31
CA ASN A 389 -34.79 22.06 5.09
C ASN A 389 -36.32 21.92 5.15
N ASP A 390 -36.83 20.75 5.54
CA ASP A 390 -38.26 20.45 5.57
C ASP A 390 -39.01 21.24 6.65
N THR A 391 -38.31 21.63 7.74
CA THR A 391 -38.92 22.35 8.87
C THR A 391 -38.74 23.86 8.83
N ILE A 392 -37.62 24.36 8.30
CA ILE A 392 -37.24 25.79 8.39
C ILE A 392 -37.15 26.45 7.03
N ASN A 393 -36.41 25.86 6.08
CA ASN A 393 -35.98 26.60 4.88
C ASN A 393 -36.85 26.37 3.64
N ALA A 394 -37.48 25.20 3.52
CA ALA A 394 -38.30 24.75 2.39
C ALA A 394 -37.66 25.01 1.01
N GLN A 395 -36.34 24.87 0.89
CA GLN A 395 -35.62 25.10 -0.36
C GLN A 395 -35.76 23.89 -1.29
N ILE A 396 -35.95 24.14 -2.58
CA ILE A 396 -35.98 23.09 -3.60
C ILE A 396 -34.58 22.49 -3.75
N VAL A 397 -34.50 21.16 -3.74
CA VAL A 397 -33.26 20.42 -4.01
C VAL A 397 -33.05 20.33 -5.52
N PRO A 398 -31.98 20.93 -6.08
CA PRO A 398 -31.71 20.87 -7.51
C PRO A 398 -31.26 19.47 -7.97
N PRO A 399 -31.39 19.14 -9.26
CA PRO A 399 -30.90 17.87 -9.79
C PRO A 399 -29.37 17.77 -9.74
N ILE A 400 -28.85 16.58 -9.42
CA ILE A 400 -27.41 16.35 -9.23
C ILE A 400 -26.59 16.45 -10.53
N GLY A 401 -27.17 16.14 -11.69
CA GLY A 401 -26.44 16.09 -12.97
C GLY A 401 -25.80 17.43 -13.38
N PRO A 402 -26.58 18.51 -13.51
CA PRO A 402 -26.05 19.85 -13.77
C PRO A 402 -25.07 20.32 -12.69
N LEU A 403 -25.32 19.96 -11.43
CA LEU A 403 -24.47 20.34 -10.31
C LEU A 403 -23.08 19.69 -10.42
N MET A 404 -23.01 18.40 -10.71
CA MET A 404 -21.75 17.69 -10.91
C MET A 404 -20.94 18.22 -12.09
N ALA A 405 -21.61 18.73 -13.13
CA ALA A 405 -20.94 19.38 -14.27
C ALA A 405 -20.23 20.69 -13.88
N THR A 406 -20.55 21.28 -12.73
CA THR A 406 -19.87 22.48 -12.20
C THR A 406 -18.63 22.17 -11.34
N MET A 407 -18.29 20.88 -11.14
CA MET A 407 -17.12 20.53 -10.34
C MET A 407 -15.83 21.13 -10.92
N PRO A 408 -15.04 21.86 -10.12
CA PRO A 408 -13.76 22.40 -10.56
C PRO A 408 -12.71 21.28 -10.68
N LEU A 409 -11.53 21.64 -11.16
CA LEU A 409 -10.36 20.75 -11.10
C LEU A 409 -9.75 20.68 -9.70
N GLY A 410 -9.01 19.60 -9.49
CA GLY A 410 -8.19 19.39 -8.31
C GLY A 410 -7.23 20.53 -8.02
N ARG A 411 -6.70 20.53 -6.80
CA ARG A 411 -5.56 21.36 -6.40
C ARG A 411 -4.53 20.52 -5.67
N ASP A 412 -3.32 20.45 -6.20
CA ASP A 412 -2.23 19.77 -5.53
C ASP A 412 -1.72 20.54 -4.32
N ILE A 413 -1.24 19.78 -3.32
CA ILE A 413 -0.65 20.30 -2.09
C ILE A 413 0.77 19.78 -1.85
N TYR A 414 1.09 18.60 -2.39
CA TYR A 414 2.41 17.98 -2.22
C TYR A 414 3.15 17.89 -3.55
N SER A 415 4.45 18.13 -3.47
CA SER A 415 5.42 17.78 -4.50
C SER A 415 6.36 16.73 -3.92
N LEU A 416 6.58 15.63 -4.63
CA LEU A 416 7.53 14.61 -4.20
C LEU A 416 8.95 15.19 -4.22
N LYS A 417 9.69 14.98 -3.13
CA LYS A 417 11.11 15.28 -3.11
C LYS A 417 11.84 14.23 -3.93
N LYS A 418 12.93 14.61 -4.60
CA LYS A 418 13.80 13.64 -5.25
C LYS A 418 14.33 12.67 -4.20
N PHE A 419 14.09 11.38 -4.40
CA PHE A 419 14.68 10.33 -3.59
C PHE A 419 16.13 10.10 -4.00
N ASP A 420 16.99 9.92 -3.01
CA ASP A 420 18.40 9.57 -3.20
C ASP A 420 18.70 8.32 -2.36
N PRO A 421 19.06 7.18 -2.98
CA PRO A 421 19.41 5.97 -2.25
C PRO A 421 20.59 6.21 -1.32
N THR A 422 20.50 5.68 -0.10
CA THR A 422 21.61 5.74 0.86
C THR A 422 22.83 5.00 0.32
N SER A 423 24.00 5.54 0.61
CA SER A 423 25.32 4.94 0.33
C SER A 423 25.96 4.51 1.65
N LEU A 424 26.96 3.63 1.58
CA LEU A 424 27.71 3.24 2.77
C LEU A 424 28.49 4.44 3.33
N ASP A 425 28.53 4.56 4.65
CA ASP A 425 29.40 5.52 5.32
C ASP A 425 30.87 5.23 5.00
N ALA A 426 31.68 6.29 4.87
CA ALA A 426 33.10 6.17 4.54
C ALA A 426 33.87 5.25 5.50
N SER A 427 33.53 5.24 6.79
CA SER A 427 34.14 4.36 7.80
C SER A 427 33.83 2.88 7.55
N VAL A 428 32.58 2.56 7.21
CA VAL A 428 32.17 1.19 6.88
C VAL A 428 32.86 0.75 5.59
N LEU A 429 32.90 1.63 4.58
CA LEU A 429 33.58 1.35 3.32
C LEU A 429 35.08 1.08 3.54
N LEU A 430 35.76 1.84 4.39
CA LEU A 430 37.17 1.60 4.74
C LEU A 430 37.38 0.24 5.41
N ASN A 431 36.49 -0.18 6.30
CA ASN A 431 36.59 -1.48 6.97
C ASN A 431 36.44 -2.67 5.99
N LEU A 432 35.77 -2.47 4.84
CA LEU A 432 35.64 -3.49 3.80
C LEU A 432 36.94 -3.71 3.00
N LYS A 433 37.96 -2.85 3.19
CA LYS A 433 39.29 -3.03 2.61
C LYS A 433 40.16 -4.02 3.38
N SER A 434 39.87 -4.24 4.67
CA SER A 434 40.86 -4.76 5.62
C SER A 434 40.66 -6.22 6.08
N LEU A 435 39.79 -7.00 5.46
CA LEU A 435 39.64 -8.43 5.79
C LEU A 435 40.04 -9.27 4.58
N GLU A 436 41.26 -9.81 4.62
CA GLU A 436 41.66 -10.94 3.78
C GLU A 436 40.78 -12.15 4.11
N TYR A 437 40.34 -12.81 3.06
CA TYR A 437 39.32 -13.86 3.08
C TYR A 437 39.88 -15.19 3.62
N ASP A 438 39.15 -15.84 4.53
CA ASP A 438 39.35 -17.25 4.89
C ASP A 438 38.18 -18.07 4.30
N GLU A 439 38.51 -18.97 3.36
CA GLU A 439 37.57 -19.81 2.60
C GLU A 439 36.77 -20.81 3.45
N SER A 440 37.09 -20.95 4.73
CA SER A 440 36.62 -22.06 5.58
C SER A 440 35.19 -21.95 6.14
N PHE A 441 34.47 -20.83 5.96
CA PHE A 441 33.20 -20.56 6.65
C PHE A 441 31.93 -20.50 5.78
N GLY A 442 31.95 -20.99 4.54
CA GLY A 442 30.78 -20.98 3.66
C GLY A 442 30.29 -22.38 3.33
N LEU A 443 29.24 -22.87 4.00
CA LEU A 443 28.14 -23.72 3.48
C LEU A 443 27.41 -24.47 4.61
N GLU A 444 26.57 -23.77 5.39
CA GLU A 444 25.36 -24.43 5.87
C GLU A 444 24.31 -24.35 4.76
N LYS A 445 24.10 -25.47 4.06
CA LYS A 445 22.95 -25.66 3.17
C LYS A 445 21.68 -25.49 4.00
N GLY A 446 21.12 -24.28 4.00
CA GLY A 446 19.76 -24.05 4.46
C GLY A 446 18.82 -24.91 3.64
N SER A 447 18.29 -25.97 4.26
CA SER A 447 17.30 -26.86 3.67
C SER A 447 16.06 -26.07 3.26
N ASP A 448 15.85 -25.93 1.94
CA ASP A 448 14.62 -25.46 1.31
C ASP A 448 13.69 -26.67 1.03
N GLU A 449 13.48 -27.55 2.01
CA GLU A 449 12.51 -28.65 1.90
C GLU A 449 11.12 -28.23 2.37
N GLU A 450 10.41 -27.37 1.63
CA GLU A 450 8.94 -27.25 1.80
C GLU A 450 8.15 -26.95 0.49
N ASP A 451 8.74 -27.08 -0.71
CA ASP A 451 7.99 -26.84 -1.97
C ASP A 451 7.84 -28.07 -2.90
N GLU A 452 8.28 -29.27 -2.48
CA GLU A 452 8.05 -30.53 -3.23
C GLU A 452 7.06 -31.49 -2.55
N ARG A 453 5.80 -31.09 -2.44
CA ARG A 453 4.68 -32.07 -2.48
C ARG A 453 4.01 -32.03 -3.85
N LYS A 454 4.75 -32.47 -4.87
CA LYS A 454 4.12 -32.98 -6.10
C LYS A 454 3.58 -34.37 -5.79
N VAL A 455 2.26 -34.51 -5.83
CA VAL A 455 1.55 -35.79 -5.82
C VAL A 455 2.07 -36.64 -6.98
N ARG A 456 2.96 -37.57 -6.67
CA ARG A 456 3.45 -38.59 -7.60
C ARG A 456 2.46 -39.75 -7.55
N ASN A 457 1.29 -39.58 -8.17
CA ASN A 457 0.45 -40.73 -8.55
C ASN A 457 1.12 -41.44 -9.72
N LYS A 458 2.09 -42.31 -9.41
CA LYS A 458 2.48 -43.39 -10.32
C LYS A 458 1.53 -44.56 -10.06
N ALA A 459 0.50 -44.65 -10.89
CA ALA A 459 -0.16 -45.91 -11.13
C ALA A 459 0.85 -46.85 -11.82
N SER A 460 1.16 -47.98 -11.18
CA SER A 460 1.80 -49.12 -11.85
C SER A 460 0.70 -50.12 -12.20
N PRO A 461 0.60 -50.60 -13.46
CA PRO A 461 -0.31 -51.67 -13.81
C PRO A 461 0.34 -53.04 -13.63
N HIS A 462 -0.49 -54.01 -13.23
CA HIS A 462 -0.32 -55.46 -13.38
C HIS A 462 0.90 -56.15 -12.77
N ILE A 463 0.67 -56.90 -11.68
CA ILE A 463 1.04 -58.31 -11.59
C ILE A 463 -0.11 -59.07 -10.90
N GLN A 464 -0.74 -59.98 -11.65
CA GLN A 464 -1.57 -61.07 -11.13
C GLN A 464 -0.65 -62.14 -10.52
N SER A 465 -0.99 -62.65 -9.34
CA SER A 465 -0.78 -64.06 -9.01
C SER A 465 -1.66 -64.45 -7.83
N ASP A 466 -2.51 -65.44 -8.09
CA ASP A 466 -3.34 -66.17 -7.15
C ASP A 466 -2.56 -66.65 -5.92
N TYR A 467 -3.18 -66.55 -4.74
CA TYR A 467 -3.14 -67.63 -3.75
C TYR A 467 -4.39 -67.56 -2.87
N SER A 468 -5.18 -68.61 -2.98
CA SER A 468 -6.31 -68.99 -2.13
C SER A 468 -5.88 -69.28 -0.70
N GLU A 469 -6.68 -68.84 0.29
CA GLU A 469 -7.39 -69.67 1.28
C GLU A 469 -7.65 -68.95 2.61
N ARG A 470 -8.93 -69.01 3.01
CA ARG A 470 -9.47 -69.26 4.36
C ARG A 470 -9.08 -68.36 5.54
N GLY A 471 -10.12 -67.80 6.16
CA GLY A 471 -10.15 -67.59 7.61
C GLY A 471 -11.11 -66.50 8.11
N ASN A 472 -12.38 -66.84 8.28
CA ASN A 472 -13.29 -66.14 9.21
C ASN A 472 -12.68 -66.10 10.61
N TYR A 473 -12.90 -65.04 11.40
CA TYR A 473 -13.52 -65.11 12.74
C TYR A 473 -13.87 -63.69 13.23
N TYR A 474 -15.13 -63.57 13.69
CA TYR A 474 -15.85 -62.54 14.47
C TYR A 474 -15.35 -61.11 14.57
#